data_AF-A0A410H323-F1
#
_entry.id   AF-A0A410H323-F1
#
_cell.length_a   1.000
_cell.length_b   1.000
_cell.length_c   1.000
_cell.angle_alpha   90.00
_cell.angle_beta   90.00
_cell.angle_gamma   90.00
#
_symmetry.space_group_name_H-M   'P 1'
#
loop_
_entity.id
_entity.type
_entity.pdbx_description
1 polymer ?
#
loop_
_entity_poly.entity_id
_entity_poly.type
_entity_poly.pdbx_seq_one_letter_code
_entity_poly.pdbx_strand_id
1 'polypeptide(L)'
;MIKTHEDLHQLVSTEIERYLAEHPEASITFEVAENNSCSMKNTQNDHKFVFLFARFGDEYKVGFALYKGYDPNPCWIDDIEHEGFDQNFMQILIKEHLIGE
;
A
#
# COMPACT_ATOMS: atom_id res chain seq x y z
N MET A 1 -13.24 -4.16 3.20
CA MET A 1 -13.01 -5.59 2.94
C MET A 1 -12.64 -5.74 1.47
N ILE A 2 -11.46 -6.29 1.19
CA ILE A 2 -10.94 -6.42 -0.17
C ILE A 2 -11.45 -7.72 -0.81
N LYS A 3 -12.04 -7.67 -2.00
CA LYS A 3 -12.48 -8.86 -2.76
C LYS A 3 -12.12 -8.81 -4.23
N THR A 4 -11.69 -7.64 -4.72
CA THR A 4 -11.19 -7.45 -6.08
C THR A 4 -9.93 -6.58 -6.08
N HIS A 5 -9.28 -6.47 -7.24
CA HIS A 5 -8.17 -5.53 -7.42
C HIS A 5 -8.65 -4.08 -7.27
N GLU A 6 -9.84 -3.78 -7.78
CA GLU A 6 -10.46 -2.45 -7.66
C GLU A 6 -10.72 -2.07 -6.21
N ASP A 7 -11.16 -3.01 -5.35
CA ASP A 7 -11.30 -2.75 -3.92
C ASP A 7 -9.96 -2.35 -3.30
N LEU A 8 -8.87 -3.07 -3.65
CA LEU A 8 -7.53 -2.78 -3.16
C LEU A 8 -7.06 -1.40 -3.64
N HIS A 9 -7.22 -1.12 -4.94
CA HIS A 9 -6.81 0.16 -5.53
C HIS A 9 -7.55 1.32 -4.89
N GLN A 10 -8.86 1.19 -4.73
CA GLN A 10 -9.71 2.21 -4.12
C GLN A 10 -9.33 2.46 -2.67
N LEU A 11 -9.06 1.41 -1.89
CA LEU A 11 -8.63 1.58 -0.49
C LEU A 11 -7.30 2.33 -0.43
N VAL A 12 -6.29 1.88 -1.18
CA VAL A 12 -4.96 2.50 -1.17
C VAL A 12 -5.04 3.97 -1.61
N SER A 13 -5.72 4.27 -2.71
CA SER A 13 -5.83 5.66 -3.20
C SER A 13 -6.59 6.56 -2.22
N THR A 14 -7.71 6.08 -1.67
CA THR A 14 -8.52 6.86 -0.71
C THR A 14 -7.74 7.19 0.56
N GLU A 15 -6.94 6.25 1.08
CA GLU A 15 -6.17 6.47 2.30
C GLU A 15 -4.96 7.38 2.07
N ILE A 16 -4.35 7.35 0.87
CA ILE A 16 -3.35 8.35 0.45
C ILE A 16 -3.99 9.73 0.38
N GLU A 17 -5.14 9.88 -0.28
CA GLU A 17 -5.85 11.16 -0.38
C GLU A 17 -6.23 11.70 1.00
N ARG A 18 -6.72 10.84 1.90
CA ARG A 18 -7.01 11.23 3.29
C ARG A 18 -5.77 11.73 4.00
N TYR A 19 -4.65 11.02 3.89
CA TYR A 19 -3.40 11.42 4.53
C TYR A 19 -2.92 12.78 4.01
N LEU A 20 -2.90 12.97 2.68
CA LEU A 20 -2.46 14.22 2.05
C LEU A 20 -3.39 15.41 2.37
N ALA A 21 -4.67 15.17 2.67
CA ALA A 21 -5.59 16.21 3.11
C ALA A 21 -5.25 16.73 4.53
N GLU A 22 -4.73 15.86 5.39
CA GLU A 22 -4.30 16.20 6.76
C GLU A 22 -2.85 16.69 6.82
N HIS A 23 -2.01 16.26 5.88
CA HIS A 23 -0.57 16.51 5.80
C HIS A 23 -0.17 17.06 4.42
N PRO A 24 -0.48 18.33 4.12
CA PRO A 24 -0.26 18.92 2.79
C PRO A 24 1.22 19.03 2.38
N GLU A 25 2.14 18.90 3.33
CA GLU A 25 3.58 18.84 3.11
C GLU A 25 4.09 17.48 2.65
N ALA A 26 3.31 16.41 2.87
CA ALA A 26 3.66 15.07 2.43
C ALA A 26 3.47 14.94 0.90
N SER A 27 4.24 14.04 0.30
CA SER A 27 4.18 13.82 -1.14
C SER A 27 4.22 12.33 -1.45
N ILE A 28 3.05 11.77 -1.75
CA ILE A 28 2.86 10.35 -2.03
C ILE A 28 2.28 10.20 -3.44
N THR A 29 2.89 9.36 -4.27
CA THR A 29 2.33 8.97 -5.57
C THR A 29 1.66 7.60 -5.49
N PHE A 30 0.62 7.41 -6.31
CA PHE A 30 -0.09 6.14 -6.47
C PHE A 30 -0.02 5.68 -7.93
N GLU A 31 0.31 4.41 -8.16
CA GLU A 31 0.41 3.83 -9.49
C GLU A 31 -0.20 2.43 -9.52
N VAL A 32 -0.85 2.07 -10.64
CA VAL A 32 -1.35 0.71 -10.91
C VAL A 32 -0.56 0.14 -12.08
N ALA A 33 0.00 -1.05 -11.89
CA ALA A 33 0.78 -1.76 -12.91
C ALA A 33 -0.10 -2.64 -13.80
N GLU A 34 0.43 -3.09 -14.94
CA GLU A 34 -0.29 -3.93 -15.91
C GLU A 34 -0.79 -5.27 -15.33
N ASN A 35 -0.12 -5.78 -14.29
CA ASN A 35 -0.51 -7.01 -13.59
C ASN A 35 -1.56 -6.76 -12.48
N ASN A 36 -2.18 -5.58 -12.43
CA ASN A 36 -3.13 -5.12 -11.41
C ASN A 36 -2.56 -5.01 -9.99
N SER A 37 -1.25 -5.16 -9.78
CA SER A 37 -0.63 -4.67 -8.56
C SER A 37 -0.71 -3.14 -8.51
N CYS A 38 -0.69 -2.58 -7.31
CA CYS A 38 -0.60 -1.13 -7.14
C CYS A 38 0.56 -0.79 -6.21
N SER A 39 1.01 0.45 -6.26
CA SER A 39 2.08 0.93 -5.40
C SER A 39 1.82 2.32 -4.90
N MET A 40 2.30 2.58 -3.68
CA MET A 40 2.38 3.92 -3.13
C MET A 40 3.84 4.26 -2.81
N LYS A 41 4.28 5.46 -3.17
CA LYS A 41 5.67 5.89 -2.98
C LYS A 41 5.72 7.28 -2.37
N ASN A 42 6.48 7.45 -1.28
CA ASN A 42 6.83 8.78 -0.78
C ASN A 42 7.99 9.33 -1.62
N THR A 43 7.79 10.50 -2.23
CA THR A 43 8.80 11.11 -3.11
C THR A 43 9.89 11.87 -2.34
N GLN A 44 9.77 12.01 -1.02
CA GLN A 44 10.76 12.70 -0.19
C GLN A 44 11.86 11.77 0.33
N ASN A 45 11.51 10.54 0.69
CA ASN A 45 12.43 9.53 1.23
C ASN A 45 12.60 8.31 0.31
N ASP A 46 11.91 8.29 -0.83
CA ASP A 46 11.86 7.21 -1.80
C ASP A 46 11.34 5.85 -1.28
N HIS A 47 10.76 5.80 -0.08
CA HIS A 47 10.11 4.59 0.42
C HIS A 47 8.91 4.24 -0.48
N LYS A 48 8.74 2.95 -0.74
CA LYS A 48 7.70 2.44 -1.63
C LYS A 48 7.08 1.17 -1.06
N PHE A 49 5.76 1.11 -1.06
CA PHE A 49 5.04 -0.15 -0.96
C PHE A 49 4.55 -0.61 -2.33
N VAL A 50 4.62 -1.91 -2.58
CA VAL A 50 3.91 -2.59 -3.66
C VAL A 50 2.89 -3.53 -3.05
N PHE A 51 1.67 -3.54 -3.57
CA PHE A 51 0.55 -4.34 -3.09
C PHE A 51 0.01 -5.24 -4.20
N LEU A 52 -0.35 -6.47 -3.84
CA LEU A 52 -0.95 -7.42 -4.75
C LEU A 52 -2.14 -8.10 -4.06
N PHE A 53 -3.28 -8.10 -4.74
CA PHE A 53 -4.42 -8.92 -4.34
C PHE A 53 -4.31 -10.30 -4.99
N ALA A 54 -4.55 -11.35 -4.21
CA ALA A 54 -4.54 -12.72 -4.68
C ALA A 54 -5.75 -13.49 -4.16
N ARG A 55 -6.25 -14.41 -5.00
CA ARG A 55 -7.32 -15.34 -4.65
C ARG A 55 -6.81 -16.78 -4.83
N PHE A 56 -6.90 -17.57 -3.77
CA PHE A 56 -6.50 -18.98 -3.76
C PHE A 56 -7.72 -19.84 -3.38
N GLY A 57 -8.48 -20.26 -4.40
CA GLY A 57 -9.75 -20.95 -4.17
C GLY A 57 -10.78 -20.03 -3.50
N ASP A 58 -11.07 -20.30 -2.23
CA ASP A 58 -11.98 -19.53 -1.39
C ASP A 58 -11.25 -18.52 -0.46
N GLU A 59 -9.92 -18.56 -0.44
CA GLU A 59 -9.10 -17.63 0.35
C GLU A 59 -8.76 -16.38 -0.45
N TYR A 60 -8.80 -15.23 0.22
CA TYR A 60 -8.51 -13.92 -0.35
C TYR A 60 -7.44 -13.24 0.50
N LYS A 61 -6.35 -12.81 -0.14
CA LYS A 61 -5.21 -12.24 0.55
C LYS A 61 -4.70 -10.99 -0.14
N VAL A 62 -4.09 -10.11 0.65
CA VAL A 62 -3.34 -8.98 0.15
C VAL A 62 -1.88 -9.14 0.59
N GLY A 63 -1.01 -9.34 -0.39
CA GLY A 63 0.44 -9.32 -0.21
C GLY A 63 0.98 -7.91 -0.37
N PHE A 64 2.04 -7.59 0.37
CA PHE A 64 2.75 -6.32 0.20
C PHE A 64 4.26 -6.48 0.37
N ALA A 65 5.00 -5.52 -0.19
CA ALA A 65 6.44 -5.43 -0.07
C ALA A 65 6.87 -3.97 0.14
N LEU A 66 7.69 -3.71 1.17
CA LEU A 66 8.27 -2.41 1.48
C LEU A 66 9.72 -2.33 0.99
N TYR A 67 9.98 -1.31 0.18
CA TYR A 67 11.31 -0.89 -0.27
C TYR A 67 11.67 0.42 0.41
N LYS A 68 12.87 0.53 0.96
CA LYS A 68 13.36 1.76 1.60
C LYS A 68 14.41 2.44 0.72
N GLY A 69 14.15 3.71 0.39
CA GLY A 69 15.03 4.49 -0.46
C GLY A 69 15.17 3.88 -1.85
N TYR A 70 16.41 3.75 -2.32
CA TYR A 70 16.74 3.19 -3.63
C TYR A 70 17.14 1.71 -3.59
N ASP A 71 16.89 1.00 -2.47
CA ASP A 71 17.22 -0.42 -2.38
C ASP A 71 16.30 -1.23 -3.31
N PRO A 72 16.85 -1.98 -4.29
CA PRO A 72 16.04 -2.81 -5.17
C PRO A 72 15.44 -4.03 -4.46
N ASN A 73 15.86 -4.35 -3.23
CA ASN A 73 15.34 -5.46 -2.46
C ASN A 73 14.33 -4.95 -1.41
N PRO A 74 13.18 -5.63 -1.27
CA PRO A 74 12.25 -5.28 -0.22
C PRO A 74 12.85 -5.65 1.15
N CYS A 75 12.75 -4.74 2.10
CA CYS A 75 13.18 -4.96 3.48
C CYS A 75 12.12 -5.66 4.33
N TRP A 76 10.86 -5.67 3.87
CA TRP A 76 9.75 -6.38 4.49
C TRP A 76 8.79 -6.85 3.40
N ILE A 77 8.42 -8.12 3.44
CA ILE A 77 7.42 -8.74 2.59
C ILE A 77 6.48 -9.52 3.51
N ASP A 78 5.18 -9.35 3.33
CA ASP A 78 4.18 -10.09 4.10
C ASP A 78 2.88 -10.23 3.32
N ASP A 79 2.00 -11.11 3.81
CA ASP A 79 0.62 -11.22 3.35
C ASP A 79 -0.34 -11.27 4.52
N ILE A 80 -1.50 -10.64 4.35
CA ILE A 80 -2.57 -10.68 5.35
C ILE A 80 -3.91 -11.06 4.73
N GLU A 81 -4.80 -11.56 5.57
CA GLU A 81 -6.18 -11.84 5.19
C GLU A 81 -6.87 -10.55 4.72
N HIS A 82 -7.68 -10.68 3.67
CA HIS A 82 -8.35 -9.56 3.02
C HIS A 82 -9.31 -8.74 3.93
N GLU A 83 -9.73 -9.33 5.04
CA GLU A 83 -10.55 -8.66 6.07
C GLU A 83 -9.72 -7.75 6.97
N GLY A 84 -8.45 -8.11 7.21
CA GLY A 84 -7.51 -7.34 8.01
C GLY A 84 -6.81 -6.22 7.22
N PHE A 85 -6.88 -6.25 5.89
CA PHE A 85 -6.39 -5.17 5.05
C PHE A 85 -7.44 -4.05 4.95
N ASP A 86 -7.51 -3.24 5.99
CA ASP A 86 -8.49 -2.16 6.16
C ASP A 86 -7.85 -0.75 6.22
N GLN A 87 -8.68 0.25 6.53
CA GLN A 87 -8.25 1.65 6.61
C GLN A 87 -7.22 1.88 7.73
N ASN A 88 -7.40 1.23 8.88
CA ASN A 88 -6.49 1.40 10.02
C ASN A 88 -5.13 0.80 9.68
N PHE A 89 -5.11 -0.39 9.08
CA PHE A 89 -3.88 -1.02 8.63
C PHE A 89 -3.15 -0.16 7.60
N MET A 90 -3.87 0.39 6.61
CA MET A 90 -3.28 1.27 5.61
C MET A 90 -2.66 2.54 6.21
N GLN A 91 -3.35 3.16 7.19
CA GLN A 91 -2.81 4.34 7.87
C GLN A 91 -1.55 4.02 8.69
N ILE A 92 -1.45 2.84 9.29
CA ILE A 92 -0.22 2.36 9.93
C ILE A 92 0.91 2.26 8.91
N LEU A 93 0.66 1.64 7.75
CA LEU A 93 1.66 1.52 6.68
C LEU A 93 2.15 2.89 6.20
N ILE A 94 1.25 3.87 6.06
CA ILE A 94 1.61 5.22 5.64
C ILE A 94 2.45 5.91 6.71
N LYS A 95 1.94 6.01 7.95
CA LYS A 95 2.57 6.80 9.03
C LYS A 95 3.89 6.19 9.46
N GLU A 96 3.88 4.94 9.88
CA GLU A 96 5.00 4.32 10.58
C GLU A 96 6.10 3.82 9.63
N HIS A 97 5.78 3.60 8.35
CA HIS A 97 6.68 2.91 7.43
C HIS A 97 6.96 3.66 6.13
N LEU A 98 5.95 4.22 5.49
CA LEU A 98 6.13 4.99 4.26
C LEU A 98 6.75 6.36 4.57
N ILE A 99 6.18 7.10 5.52
CA ILE A 99 6.69 8.40 5.96
C ILE A 99 7.79 8.21 7.01
N GLY A 100 7.53 7.39 8.02
CA GLY A 100 8.45 7.10 9.12
C GLY A 100 8.28 8.05 10.30
N GLU A 101 7.02 8.37 10.64
CA GLU A 101 6.62 9.15 11.83
C GLU A 101 6.59 8.32 13.11
#